data_AF-A0A167KCT6-F1
#
_entry.id   AF-A0A167KCT6-F1
#
_cell.length_a   1.000
_cell.length_b   1.000
_cell.length_c   1.000
_cell.angle_alpha   90.00
_cell.angle_beta   90.00
_cell.angle_gamma   90.00
#
_symmetry.space_group_name_H-M   'P 1'
#
loop_
_entity.id
_entity.type
_entity.pdbx_description
1 polymer ?
#
loop_
_entity_poly.entity_id
_entity_poly.type
_entity_poly.pdbx_seq_one_letter_code
_entity_poly.pdbx_strand_id
1 'polypeptide(L)'
;MHNLYLGTAKQMIQIWRECNYINEKNQLTMQELANGIVVPCGYARITKKIANGFSFMKADKWKLWCIIYSPFVLKHVLPAKNLENWILFDDACRLLTKPSINDKEIDEAHSKLQLFCTRFQTLYGKSAVTPNMHLHLHLGKCIHDFRPIYAFWLFSFERYN
;
A
#
# COMPACT_ATOMS: atom_id res chain seq x y z
N MET A 1 -2.05 -7.57 7.18
CA MET A 1 -3.24 -6.97 6.57
C MET A 1 -3.53 -5.57 7.13
N HIS A 2 -3.86 -5.46 8.41
CA HIS A 2 -4.09 -4.18 9.12
C HIS A 2 -2.87 -3.29 9.25
N ASN A 3 -1.68 -3.87 9.13
CA ASN A 3 -0.45 -3.11 9.14
C ASN A 3 -0.25 -2.38 7.78
N LEU A 4 0.19 -3.10 6.73
CA LEU A 4 0.51 -2.50 5.43
C LEU A 4 -0.72 -1.90 4.71
N TYR A 5 -1.82 -2.65 4.61
CA TYR A 5 -2.90 -2.33 3.67
C TYR A 5 -4.01 -1.50 4.33
N LEU A 6 -4.79 -2.10 5.22
CA LEU A 6 -5.85 -1.38 5.93
C LEU A 6 -5.30 -0.31 6.90
N GLY A 7 -4.02 -0.39 7.25
CA GLY A 7 -3.30 0.60 8.05
C GLY A 7 -2.66 1.65 7.15
N THR A 8 -1.42 1.43 6.74
CA THR A 8 -0.61 2.44 6.04
C THR A 8 -1.24 2.90 4.72
N ALA A 9 -1.65 1.98 3.84
CA ALA A 9 -2.19 2.40 2.54
C ALA A 9 -3.47 3.22 2.65
N LYS A 10 -4.37 2.81 3.55
CA LYS A 10 -5.59 3.57 3.86
C LYS A 10 -5.26 4.94 4.46
N GLN A 11 -4.31 4.99 5.41
CA GLN A 11 -3.87 6.23 6.03
C GLN A 11 -3.27 7.21 5.00
N MET A 12 -2.48 6.71 4.04
CA MET A 12 -1.89 7.55 3.01
C MET A 12 -2.95 8.25 2.15
N ILE A 13 -4.02 7.54 1.75
CA ILE A 13 -5.14 8.16 1.01
C ILE A 13 -5.78 9.28 1.84
N GLN A 14 -5.96 9.09 3.14
CA GLN A 14 -6.52 10.11 4.03
C GLN A 14 -5.61 11.35 4.12
N ILE A 15 -4.31 11.15 4.35
CA ILE A 15 -3.32 12.23 4.38
C ILE A 15 -3.30 13.01 3.07
N TRP A 16 -3.34 12.32 1.92
CA TRP A 16 -3.34 12.99 0.62
C TRP A 16 -4.63 13.77 0.33
N ARG A 17 -5.75 13.43 0.96
CA ARG A 17 -6.97 14.26 0.93
C ARG A 17 -6.83 15.50 1.79
N GLU A 18 -6.30 15.36 3.00
CA GLU A 18 -6.06 16.48 3.91
C GLU A 18 -5.06 17.48 3.31
N CYS A 19 -4.07 16.99 2.56
CA CYS A 19 -3.13 17.82 1.79
C CYS A 19 -3.73 18.36 0.47
N ASN A 20 -5.01 18.08 0.17
CA ASN A 20 -5.70 18.44 -1.08
C ASN A 20 -5.02 17.93 -2.37
N TYR A 21 -4.22 16.86 -2.28
CA TYR A 21 -3.67 16.18 -3.46
C TYR A 21 -4.70 15.26 -4.12
N ILE A 22 -5.61 14.67 -3.34
CA ILE A 22 -6.72 13.85 -3.84
C ILE A 22 -8.04 14.54 -3.50
N ASN A 23 -8.83 14.87 -4.52
CA ASN A 23 -10.16 15.47 -4.42
C ASN A 23 -11.18 14.72 -5.29
N GLU A 24 -12.45 15.08 -5.22
CA GLU A 24 -13.51 14.37 -5.95
C GLU A 24 -13.29 14.37 -7.47
N LYS A 25 -12.77 15.48 -8.02
CA LYS A 25 -12.51 15.60 -9.46
C LYS A 25 -11.43 14.62 -9.91
N ASN A 26 -10.30 14.55 -9.21
CA ASN A 26 -9.23 13.64 -9.61
C ASN A 26 -9.53 12.18 -9.28
N GLN A 27 -10.42 11.87 -8.32
CA GLN A 27 -10.89 10.51 -8.06
C GLN A 27 -11.59 9.87 -9.27
N LEU A 28 -12.33 10.65 -10.07
CA LEU A 28 -12.93 10.17 -11.31
C LEU A 28 -11.85 9.78 -12.33
N THR A 29 -10.89 10.65 -12.57
CA THR A 29 -9.75 10.38 -13.47
C THR A 29 -8.92 9.20 -12.97
N MET A 30 -8.69 9.08 -11.66
CA MET A 30 -8.01 7.94 -11.06
C MET A 30 -8.77 6.63 -11.31
N GLN A 31 -10.09 6.65 -11.26
CA GLN A 31 -10.92 5.48 -11.55
C GLN A 31 -10.87 5.11 -13.04
N GLU A 32 -10.84 6.07 -13.96
CA GLU A 32 -10.67 5.83 -15.39
C GLU A 32 -9.31 5.17 -15.69
N LEU A 33 -8.23 5.70 -15.12
CA LEU A 33 -6.89 5.10 -15.20
C LEU A 33 -6.90 3.67 -14.66
N ALA A 34 -7.52 3.45 -13.50
CA ALA A 34 -7.65 2.14 -12.91
C ALA A 34 -8.44 1.16 -13.80
N ASN A 35 -9.49 1.61 -14.48
CA ASN A 35 -10.28 0.76 -15.39
C ASN A 35 -9.46 0.27 -16.59
N GLY A 36 -8.44 1.02 -17.02
CA GLY A 36 -7.52 0.65 -18.08
C GLY A 36 -6.47 -0.39 -17.69
N ILE A 37 -6.31 -0.70 -16.39
CA ILE A 37 -5.30 -1.66 -15.93
C ILE A 37 -5.80 -3.10 -16.12
N VAL A 38 -4.99 -3.91 -16.79
CA VAL A 38 -5.21 -5.36 -16.92
C VAL A 38 -4.85 -6.03 -15.59
N VAL A 39 -5.85 -6.63 -14.96
CA VAL A 39 -5.69 -7.38 -13.70
C VAL A 39 -5.64 -8.88 -14.01
N PRO A 40 -4.68 -9.65 -13.44
CA PRO A 40 -4.60 -11.09 -13.63
C PRO A 40 -5.87 -11.84 -13.22
N CYS A 41 -6.10 -13.02 -13.82
CA CYS A 41 -7.22 -13.87 -13.48
C CYS A 41 -7.17 -14.25 -11.98
N GLY A 42 -8.34 -14.25 -11.32
CA GLY A 42 -8.46 -14.55 -9.89
C GLY A 42 -8.43 -13.33 -8.95
N TYR A 43 -8.11 -12.13 -9.45
CA TYR A 43 -8.24 -10.88 -8.68
C TYR A 43 -9.46 -10.08 -9.10
N ALA A 44 -10.24 -9.61 -8.12
CA ALA A 44 -11.38 -8.74 -8.38
C ALA A 44 -10.93 -7.32 -8.69
N ARG A 45 -11.37 -6.76 -9.83
CA ARG A 45 -11.10 -5.37 -10.22
C ARG A 45 -11.67 -4.38 -9.20
N ILE A 46 -10.98 -3.26 -9.00
CA ILE A 46 -11.48 -2.14 -8.19
C ILE A 46 -12.41 -1.29 -9.04
N THR A 47 -13.70 -1.63 -9.06
CA THR A 47 -14.72 -0.92 -9.84
C THR A 47 -15.44 0.13 -8.98
N LYS A 48 -15.54 1.37 -9.48
CA LYS A 48 -16.24 2.52 -8.85
C LYS A 48 -15.73 2.95 -7.47
N LYS A 49 -14.92 2.15 -6.78
CA LYS A 49 -14.49 2.42 -5.40
C LYS A 49 -13.55 3.61 -5.29
N ILE A 50 -12.67 3.82 -6.26
CA ILE A 50 -11.74 4.97 -6.24
C ILE A 50 -12.53 6.27 -6.46
N ALA A 51 -13.42 6.27 -7.46
CA ALA A 51 -14.35 7.37 -7.73
C ALA A 51 -15.26 7.70 -6.53
N ASN A 52 -15.69 6.68 -5.78
CA ASN A 52 -16.50 6.84 -4.56
C ASN A 52 -15.63 7.00 -3.32
N GLY A 53 -14.49 7.68 -3.44
CA GLY A 53 -13.64 7.99 -2.31
C GLY A 53 -13.12 6.79 -1.52
N PHE A 54 -12.74 5.69 -2.18
CA PHE A 54 -12.18 4.47 -1.57
C PHE A 54 -13.11 3.81 -0.51
N SER A 55 -14.41 4.11 -0.58
CA SER A 55 -15.40 3.72 0.42
C SER A 55 -15.60 2.20 0.53
N PHE A 56 -15.55 1.69 1.76
CA PHE A 56 -15.76 0.27 2.08
C PHE A 56 -14.85 -0.70 1.28
N MET A 57 -13.62 -0.28 0.96
CA MET A 57 -12.62 -1.21 0.43
C MET A 57 -12.17 -2.18 1.52
N LYS A 58 -12.43 -3.47 1.29
CA LYS A 58 -11.88 -4.57 2.08
C LYS A 58 -10.37 -4.70 1.84
N ALA A 59 -9.70 -5.44 2.70
CA ALA A 59 -8.25 -5.54 2.69
C ALA A 59 -7.64 -6.10 1.41
N ASP A 60 -8.36 -7.00 0.72
CA ASP A 60 -7.94 -7.61 -0.54
C ASP A 60 -7.83 -6.55 -1.63
N LYS A 61 -8.79 -5.62 -1.66
CA LYS A 61 -8.77 -4.46 -2.54
C LYS A 61 -7.67 -3.47 -2.17
N TRP A 62 -7.37 -3.29 -0.88
CA TRP A 62 -6.22 -2.45 -0.47
C TRP A 62 -4.87 -3.09 -0.82
N LYS A 63 -4.75 -4.40 -0.73
CA LYS A 63 -3.57 -5.13 -1.20
C LYS A 63 -3.39 -4.92 -2.70
N LEU A 64 -4.46 -5.10 -3.47
CA LEU A 64 -4.46 -4.91 -4.92
C LEU A 64 -4.18 -3.46 -5.30
N TRP A 65 -4.74 -2.52 -4.54
CA TRP A 65 -4.45 -1.09 -4.67
C TRP A 65 -2.97 -0.82 -4.56
N CYS A 66 -2.29 -1.32 -3.52
CA CYS A 66 -0.85 -1.13 -3.36
C CYS A 66 -0.12 -1.74 -4.55
N ILE A 67 -0.20 -3.06 -4.69
CA ILE A 67 0.68 -3.87 -5.54
C ILE A 67 0.50 -3.59 -7.04
N ILE A 68 -0.72 -3.25 -7.48
CA ILE A 68 -1.06 -3.15 -8.92
C ILE A 68 -1.47 -1.73 -9.31
N TYR A 69 -2.44 -1.12 -8.61
CA TYR A 69 -3.09 0.10 -9.13
C TYR A 69 -2.33 1.38 -8.81
N SER A 70 -1.92 1.53 -7.55
CA SER A 70 -1.42 2.79 -7.01
C SER A 70 -0.22 3.38 -7.74
N PRO A 71 0.76 2.60 -8.26
CA PRO A 71 1.94 3.17 -8.92
C PRO A 71 1.58 3.91 -10.22
N PHE A 72 0.61 3.36 -10.96
CA PHE A 72 0.15 3.94 -12.22
C PHE A 72 -0.87 5.06 -11.98
N VAL A 73 -1.82 4.82 -11.07
CA VAL A 73 -2.91 5.77 -10.80
C VAL A 73 -2.40 7.05 -10.14
N LEU A 74 -1.48 6.95 -9.18
CA LEU A 74 -1.00 8.10 -8.42
C LEU A 74 0.02 8.96 -9.17
N LYS A 75 0.65 8.42 -10.23
CA LYS A 75 1.64 9.14 -11.04
C LYS A 75 1.14 10.47 -11.60
N HIS A 76 -0.15 10.55 -11.89
CA HIS A 76 -0.79 11.74 -12.47
C HIS A 76 -1.45 12.64 -11.43
N VAL A 77 -1.36 12.30 -10.14
CA VAL A 77 -2.11 12.95 -9.05
C VAL A 77 -1.20 13.51 -7.97
N LEU A 78 -0.15 12.78 -7.60
CA LEU A 78 0.75 13.18 -6.52
C LEU A 78 1.94 13.99 -7.03
N PRO A 79 2.45 14.96 -6.23
CA PRO A 79 3.74 15.56 -6.49
C PRO A 79 4.86 14.51 -6.53
N ALA A 80 5.90 14.74 -7.34
CA ALA A 80 6.97 13.78 -7.60
C ALA A 80 7.59 13.20 -6.31
N LYS A 81 7.93 14.06 -5.33
CA LYS A 81 8.54 13.62 -4.06
C LYS A 81 7.64 12.68 -3.24
N ASN A 82 6.32 12.92 -3.26
CA ASN A 82 5.36 12.09 -2.54
C ASN A 82 5.15 10.75 -3.25
N LEU A 83 5.11 10.78 -4.59
CA LEU A 83 5.05 9.57 -5.41
C LEU A 83 6.31 8.71 -5.21
N GLU A 84 7.51 9.28 -5.33
CA GLU A 84 8.77 8.58 -5.10
C GLU A 84 8.81 7.91 -3.73
N ASN A 85 8.32 8.59 -2.69
CA ASN A 85 8.24 7.99 -1.37
C ASN A 85 7.24 6.83 -1.34
N TRP A 86 6.05 6.99 -1.93
CA TRP A 86 5.05 5.93 -2.00
C TRP A 86 5.55 4.69 -2.75
N ILE A 87 6.31 4.87 -3.83
CA ILE A 87 6.88 3.77 -4.61
C ILE A 87 7.82 2.90 -3.75
N LEU A 88 8.56 3.47 -2.78
CA LEU A 88 9.35 2.66 -1.83
C LEU A 88 8.47 1.70 -1.02
N PHE A 89 7.34 2.18 -0.51
CA PHE A 89 6.40 1.37 0.27
C PHE A 89 5.75 0.29 -0.58
N ASP A 90 5.34 0.65 -1.79
CA ASP A 90 4.71 -0.23 -2.76
C ASP A 90 5.68 -1.32 -3.28
N ASP A 91 6.93 -0.97 -3.60
CA ASP A 91 7.99 -1.91 -3.94
C ASP A 91 8.25 -2.92 -2.81
N ALA A 92 8.32 -2.43 -1.57
CA ALA A 92 8.45 -3.32 -0.42
C ALA A 92 7.25 -4.27 -0.31
N CYS A 93 6.02 -3.77 -0.47
CA CYS A 93 4.82 -4.61 -0.49
C CYS A 93 4.90 -5.70 -1.58
N ARG A 94 5.40 -5.36 -2.77
CA ARG A 94 5.59 -6.34 -3.86
C ARG A 94 6.61 -7.42 -3.48
N LEU A 95 7.78 -7.03 -2.96
CA LEU A 95 8.82 -7.96 -2.52
C LEU A 95 8.28 -8.92 -1.46
N LEU A 96 7.65 -8.40 -0.40
CA LEU A 96 7.16 -9.18 0.72
C LEU A 96 6.01 -10.14 0.37
N THR A 97 5.33 -9.93 -0.76
CA THR A 97 4.19 -10.74 -1.19
C THR A 97 4.52 -11.75 -2.28
N LYS A 98 5.80 -11.89 -2.64
CA LYS A 98 6.24 -12.94 -3.56
C LYS A 98 5.92 -14.33 -3.00
N PRO A 99 5.60 -15.32 -3.87
CA PRO A 99 5.37 -16.71 -3.45
C PRO A 99 6.59 -17.37 -2.80
N SER A 100 7.79 -16.87 -3.10
CA SER A 100 9.05 -17.26 -2.46
C SER A 100 9.87 -15.99 -2.28
N ILE A 101 10.55 -15.88 -1.15
CA ILE A 101 11.38 -14.73 -0.81
C ILE A 101 12.66 -15.22 -0.15
N ASN A 102 13.80 -14.67 -0.56
CA ASN A 102 15.10 -14.94 0.05
C ASN A 102 15.55 -13.79 0.97
N ASP A 103 16.59 -14.02 1.77
CA ASP A 103 17.07 -13.05 2.76
C ASP A 103 17.46 -11.69 2.14
N LYS A 104 18.06 -11.69 0.95
CA LYS A 104 18.42 -10.44 0.25
C LYS A 104 17.17 -9.61 -0.10
N GLU A 105 16.10 -10.28 -0.53
CA GLU A 105 14.83 -9.62 -0.84
C GLU A 105 14.11 -9.14 0.43
N ILE A 106 14.27 -9.86 1.55
CA ILE A 106 13.78 -9.41 2.87
C ILE A 106 14.51 -8.14 3.30
N ASP A 107 15.85 -8.13 3.21
CA ASP A 107 16.68 -6.98 3.56
C ASP A 107 16.40 -5.78 2.66
N GLU A 108 16.18 -6.03 1.37
CA GLU A 108 15.78 -4.99 0.42
C GLU A 108 14.42 -4.39 0.80
N ALA A 109 13.42 -5.23 1.07
CA ALA A 109 12.10 -4.77 1.47
C ALA A 109 12.15 -3.99 2.81
N HIS A 110 12.95 -4.46 3.77
CA HIS A 110 13.17 -3.77 5.04
C HIS A 110 13.78 -2.39 4.81
N SER A 111 14.84 -2.30 4.01
CA SER A 111 15.52 -1.04 3.68
C SER A 111 14.58 -0.05 3.00
N LYS A 112 13.72 -0.53 2.08
CA LYS A 112 12.71 0.32 1.42
C LYS A 112 11.65 0.83 2.41
N LEU A 113 11.17 -0.02 3.33
CA LEU A 113 10.20 0.40 4.36
C LEU A 113 10.82 1.42 5.33
N GLN A 114 12.07 1.22 5.74
CA GLN A 114 12.78 2.15 6.60
C GLN A 114 12.98 3.51 5.92
N LEU A 115 13.39 3.51 4.64
CA LEU A 115 13.55 4.73 3.86
C LEU A 115 12.20 5.43 3.64
N PHE A 116 11.13 4.66 3.36
CA PHE A 116 9.77 5.18 3.29
C PHE A 116 9.37 5.90 4.57
N CYS A 117 9.57 5.27 5.73
CA CYS A 117 9.22 5.86 7.03
C CYS A 117 10.04 7.12 7.33
N THR A 118 11.33 7.10 7.01
CA THR A 118 12.23 8.25 7.22
C THR A 118 11.80 9.45 6.36
N ARG A 119 11.54 9.23 5.06
CA ARG A 119 11.06 10.27 4.14
C ARG A 119 9.64 10.70 4.46
N PHE A 120 8.77 9.77 4.88
CA PHE A 120 7.42 10.07 5.32
C PHE A 120 7.43 11.06 6.49
N GLN A 121 8.29 10.84 7.50
CA GLN A 121 8.44 11.75 8.64
C GLN A 121 8.84 13.16 8.18
N THR A 122 9.73 13.27 7.19
CA THR A 122 10.15 14.56 6.63
C THR A 122 9.04 15.24 5.83
N LEU A 123 8.25 14.47 5.07
CA LEU A 123 7.19 14.99 4.20
C LEU A 123 5.92 15.41 4.96
N TYR A 124 5.57 14.67 6.03
CA TYR A 124 4.28 14.82 6.72
C TYR A 124 4.41 15.16 8.20
N GLY A 125 5.63 15.21 8.74
CA GLY A 125 5.90 15.50 10.14
C GLY A 125 5.88 14.27 11.04
N LYS A 126 6.49 14.41 12.22
CA LYS A 126 6.60 13.33 13.22
C LYS A 126 5.24 12.89 13.77
N SER A 127 4.30 13.81 13.94
CA SER A 127 2.96 13.53 14.46
C SER A 127 2.11 12.68 13.52
N ALA A 128 2.43 12.65 12.22
CA ALA A 128 1.72 11.83 11.24
C ALA A 128 2.17 10.36 11.23
N VAL A 129 3.29 10.03 11.89
CA VAL A 129 3.82 8.66 11.93
C VAL A 129 2.91 7.79 12.79
N THR A 130 2.45 6.67 12.22
CA THR A 130 1.53 5.75 12.91
C THR A 130 2.26 4.54 13.50
N PRO A 131 1.66 3.85 14.50
CA PRO A 131 2.21 2.58 15.00
C PRO A 131 2.38 1.52 13.91
N ASN A 132 1.49 1.46 12.90
CA ASN A 132 1.65 0.55 11.77
C ASN A 132 2.95 0.80 11.00
N MET A 133 3.32 2.07 10.81
CA MET A 133 4.58 2.42 10.15
C MET A 133 5.80 1.96 10.95
N HIS A 134 5.75 2.04 12.28
CA HIS A 134 6.80 1.45 13.13
C HIS A 134 6.85 -0.07 12.97
N LEU A 135 5.70 -0.73 12.96
CA LEU A 135 5.60 -2.18 12.81
C LEU A 135 6.12 -2.70 11.47
N HIS A 136 6.24 -1.86 10.43
CA HIS A 136 6.92 -2.23 9.19
C HIS A 136 8.34 -2.74 9.42
N LEU A 137 9.06 -2.15 10.39
CA LEU A 137 10.46 -2.46 10.66
C LEU A 137 10.64 -3.88 11.25
N HIS A 138 9.58 -4.45 11.80
CA HIS A 138 9.58 -5.80 12.37
C HIS A 138 9.15 -6.88 11.36
N LEU A 139 8.61 -6.50 10.20
CA LEU A 139 8.11 -7.45 9.20
C LEU A 139 9.19 -8.39 8.67
N GLY A 140 10.41 -7.89 8.46
CA GLY A 140 11.53 -8.72 7.99
C GLY A 140 11.83 -9.87 8.96
N LYS A 141 11.93 -9.55 10.26
CA LYS A 141 12.10 -10.54 11.32
C LYS A 141 10.94 -11.55 11.37
N CYS A 142 9.70 -11.07 11.30
CA CYS A 142 8.55 -11.97 11.27
C CYS A 142 8.61 -12.95 10.09
N ILE A 143 9.07 -12.52 8.91
CA ILE A 143 9.16 -13.40 7.74
C ILE A 143 10.29 -14.41 7.89
N HIS A 144 11.40 -14.02 8.51
CA HIS A 144 12.48 -14.93 8.85
C HIS A 144 11.98 -16.03 9.83
N ASP A 145 11.27 -15.62 10.89
CA ASP A 145 10.82 -16.53 11.95
C ASP A 145 9.63 -17.41 11.54
N PHE A 146 8.67 -16.85 10.79
CA PHE A 146 7.39 -17.49 10.48
C PHE A 146 7.20 -17.86 9.00
N ARG A 147 8.24 -17.74 8.17
CA ARG A 147 8.21 -17.98 6.72
C ARG A 147 7.44 -16.85 5.97
N PRO A 148 7.25 -16.92 4.64
CA PRO A 148 6.63 -15.83 3.87
C PRO A 148 5.33 -15.30 4.46
N ILE A 149 5.02 -14.03 4.20
CA ILE A 149 3.94 -13.29 4.87
C ILE A 149 2.57 -13.99 4.81
N TYR A 150 2.33 -14.81 3.79
CA TYR A 150 1.08 -15.54 3.64
C TYR A 150 0.90 -16.70 4.63
N ALA A 151 1.97 -17.14 5.30
CA ALA A 151 1.93 -18.18 6.32
C ALA A 151 1.27 -17.68 7.62
N PHE A 152 1.34 -16.37 7.90
CA PHE A 152 0.85 -15.79 9.16
C PHE A 152 -0.08 -14.58 8.99
N TRP A 153 -0.41 -14.17 7.75
CA TRP A 153 -1.43 -13.15 7.54
C TRP A 153 -2.85 -13.69 7.84
N LEU A 154 -3.77 -12.81 8.22
CA LEU A 154 -5.12 -13.22 8.64
C LEU A 154 -6.19 -12.97 7.56
N PHE A 155 -5.79 -12.89 6.29
CA PHE A 155 -6.74 -12.67 5.18
C PHE A 155 -7.78 -13.78 5.05
N SER A 156 -7.40 -15.04 5.28
CA SER A 156 -8.32 -16.18 5.23
C SER A 156 -9.39 -16.07 6.32
N PHE A 157 -8.99 -15.79 7.55
CA PHE A 157 -9.89 -15.65 8.69
C PHE A 157 -10.89 -14.51 8.51
N GLU A 158 -10.43 -13.35 8.04
CA GLU A 158 -11.31 -12.19 7.83
C GLU A 158 -12.30 -12.32 6.68
N ARG A 159 -12.14 -13.30 5.79
CA ARG A 159 -13.17 -13.60 4.77
C ARG A 159 -14.43 -14.19 5.38
N TYR A 160 -14.34 -14.75 6.59
CA TYR A 160 -15.47 -15.33 7.31
C TYR A 160 -16.20 -14.31 8.21
N ASN A 161 -15.73 -13.05 8.25
CA ASN A 161 -16.37 -11.92 8.93
C ASN A 161 -17.08 -11.00 7.93
#